data_AF-A0A512P999-F1
#
_entry.id   AF-A0A512P999-F1
#
_cell.length_a   1.000
_cell.length_b   1.000
_cell.length_c   1.000
_cell.angle_alpha   90.00
_cell.angle_beta   90.00
_cell.angle_gamma   90.00
#
_symmetry.space_group_name_H-M   'P 1'
#
loop_
_entity.id
_entity.type
_entity.pdbx_description
1 polymer ?
#
loop_
_entity_poly.entity_id
_entity_poly.type
_entity_poly.pdbx_seq_one_letter_code
_entity_poly.pdbx_strand_id
1 'polypeptide(L)'
;MRASREVGQMATRWSVPAGALLSGGEPTWTGLSALLDAASHATLTLCLAAPLGAGVDLAFAAIALGEALDEAAWLHEQVRQQPPARLGPLHIGDDLDESRHVVEQLLTTATAHTLLMIDEAATPEEVACLGRVLRRLLTAGEEFARAAA
;
A
#
# COMPACT_ATOMS: atom_id res chain seq x y z
N MET A 1 -40.08 5.88 -24.21
CA MET A 1 -39.02 4.92 -24.62
C MET A 1 -37.82 5.69 -25.16
N ARG A 2 -36.99 6.20 -24.25
CA ARG A 2 -35.65 6.79 -24.43
C ARG A 2 -35.18 7.21 -23.04
N ALA A 3 -33.87 7.17 -22.81
CA ALA A 3 -33.15 7.30 -21.54
C ALA A 3 -33.03 5.99 -20.71
N SER A 4 -32.55 4.91 -21.35
CA SER A 4 -31.55 4.07 -20.69
C SER A 4 -30.30 4.93 -20.49
N ARG A 5 -30.33 5.77 -19.45
CA ARG A 5 -29.13 6.47 -18.97
C ARG A 5 -28.18 5.37 -18.53
N GLU A 6 -27.09 5.27 -19.29
CA GLU A 6 -25.74 4.99 -18.83
C GLU A 6 -25.54 5.49 -17.39
N VAL A 7 -26.04 4.74 -16.42
CA VAL A 7 -25.36 4.61 -15.14
C VAL A 7 -24.24 3.63 -15.46
N GLY A 8 -23.20 4.15 -16.14
CA GLY A 8 -21.90 3.54 -16.01
C GLY A 8 -21.65 3.45 -14.52
N GLN A 9 -21.73 2.24 -13.99
CA GLN A 9 -21.27 1.92 -12.66
C GLN A 9 -19.90 2.56 -12.52
N MET A 10 -19.81 3.65 -11.76
CA MET A 10 -18.54 4.09 -11.21
C MET A 10 -18.13 2.99 -10.23
N ALA A 11 -17.56 1.91 -10.75
CA ALA A 11 -16.57 1.15 -10.01
C ALA A 11 -15.50 2.18 -9.67
N THR A 12 -15.46 2.63 -8.42
CA THR A 12 -14.33 3.44 -7.94
C THR A 12 -13.14 2.50 -7.82
N ARG A 13 -12.55 2.20 -8.98
CA ARG A 13 -11.36 1.37 -9.11
C ARG A 13 -10.26 2.07 -8.34
N TRP A 14 -9.61 1.35 -7.44
CA TRP A 14 -8.47 1.86 -6.68
C TRP A 14 -7.38 2.48 -7.54
N SER A 15 -7.33 2.17 -8.85
CA SER A 15 -6.42 2.76 -9.82
C SER A 15 -6.45 4.28 -9.87
N VAL A 16 -7.59 4.94 -9.66
CA VAL A 16 -7.67 6.42 -9.64
C VAL A 16 -6.99 7.02 -8.39
N PRO A 17 -7.39 6.69 -7.15
CA PRO A 17 -6.72 7.21 -5.96
C PRO A 17 -5.26 6.73 -5.85
N ALA A 18 -4.96 5.49 -6.26
CA ALA A 18 -3.59 4.99 -6.29
C ALA A 18 -2.73 5.74 -7.33
N GLY A 19 -3.29 6.09 -8.49
CA GLY A 19 -2.58 6.86 -9.51
C GLY A 19 -2.07 8.21 -8.99
N ALA A 20 -2.82 8.87 -8.09
CA ALA A 20 -2.39 10.10 -7.45
C ALA A 20 -1.18 9.88 -6.50
N LEU A 21 -1.19 8.79 -5.74
CA LEU A 21 -0.08 8.41 -4.85
C LEU A 21 1.17 8.00 -5.65
N LEU A 22 0.98 7.20 -6.71
CA LEU A 22 2.05 6.67 -7.55
C LEU A 22 2.70 7.74 -8.43
N SER A 23 1.93 8.73 -8.90
CA SER A 23 2.46 9.81 -9.76
C SER A 23 3.04 10.99 -8.97
N GLY A 24 2.61 11.17 -7.73
CA GLY A 24 2.94 12.35 -6.91
C GLY A 24 3.91 12.09 -5.75
N GLY A 25 4.29 10.85 -5.49
CA GLY A 25 5.17 10.52 -4.38
C GLY A 25 6.64 10.82 -4.70
N GLU A 26 7.20 11.88 -4.15
CA GLU A 26 8.65 11.98 -4.00
C GLU A 26 9.12 10.96 -2.93
N PRO A 27 10.37 10.46 -3.00
CA PRO A 27 10.96 9.56 -2.00
C PRO A 27 11.26 10.32 -0.70
N THR A 28 10.20 10.71 0.00
CA THR A 28 10.20 11.46 1.25
C THR A 28 9.52 10.63 2.33
N TRP A 29 9.73 10.96 3.60
CA TRP A 29 9.05 10.30 4.72
C TRP A 29 7.52 10.35 4.60
N THR A 30 6.96 11.48 4.18
CA THR A 30 5.52 11.67 3.94
C THR A 30 5.02 10.84 2.75
N GLY A 31 5.80 10.78 1.67
CA GLY A 31 5.47 9.96 0.50
C GLY A 31 5.49 8.46 0.83
N LEU A 32 6.54 8.00 1.53
CA LEU A 32 6.69 6.62 1.95
C LEU A 32 5.57 6.19 2.91
N SER A 33 5.25 7.01 3.92
CA SER A 33 4.16 6.70 4.85
C SER A 33 2.79 6.62 4.17
N ALA A 34 2.52 7.50 3.18
CA ALA A 34 1.29 7.45 2.41
C ALA A 34 1.16 6.14 1.62
N LEU A 35 2.26 5.69 0.99
CA LEU A 35 2.30 4.42 0.26
C LEU A 35 2.10 3.23 1.20
N LEU A 36 2.76 3.23 2.37
CA LEU A 36 2.64 2.16 3.36
C LEU A 36 1.21 2.06 3.94
N ASP A 37 0.59 3.20 4.30
CA ASP A 37 -0.78 3.22 4.80
C ASP A 37 -1.78 2.75 3.73
N ALA A 38 -1.66 3.26 2.51
CA ALA A 38 -2.49 2.84 1.38
C ALA A 38 -2.35 1.33 1.09
N ALA A 39 -1.12 0.83 1.02
CA ALA A 39 -0.84 -0.58 0.76
C ALA A 39 -1.35 -1.48 1.89
N SER A 40 -1.10 -1.12 3.15
CA SER A 40 -1.56 -1.90 4.31
C SER A 40 -3.09 -2.00 4.32
N HIS A 41 -3.78 -0.87 4.13
CA HIS A 41 -5.24 -0.83 4.15
C HIS A 41 -5.85 -1.58 2.95
N ALA A 42 -5.29 -1.41 1.75
CA ALA A 42 -5.76 -2.10 0.55
C ALA A 42 -5.54 -3.62 0.66
N THR A 43 -4.38 -4.05 1.18
CA THR A 43 -4.07 -5.46 1.40
C THR A 43 -5.01 -6.09 2.42
N LEU A 44 -5.29 -5.41 3.53
CA LEU A 44 -6.27 -5.88 4.52
C LEU A 44 -7.68 -5.96 3.92
N THR A 45 -8.04 -5.02 3.05
CA THR A 45 -9.34 -5.04 2.37
C THR A 45 -9.45 -6.22 1.39
N LEU A 46 -8.38 -6.53 0.65
CA LEU A 46 -8.30 -7.74 -0.18
C LEU A 46 -8.38 -9.01 0.66
N CYS A 47 -7.71 -9.05 1.83
CA CYS A 47 -7.79 -10.18 2.76
C CYS A 47 -9.25 -10.53 3.12
N LEU A 48 -10.08 -9.52 3.37
CA LEU A 48 -11.49 -9.72 3.72
C LEU A 48 -12.34 -10.21 2.55
N ALA A 49 -11.90 -9.97 1.31
CA ALA A 49 -12.59 -10.41 0.10
C ALA A 49 -12.08 -11.77 -0.43
N ALA A 50 -10.94 -12.26 0.06
CA ALA A 50 -10.26 -13.45 -0.44
C ALA A 50 -10.78 -14.76 0.19
N PRO A 51 -10.63 -15.91 -0.50
CA PRO A 51 -10.78 -17.23 0.12
C PRO A 51 -9.83 -17.41 1.32
N LEU A 52 -10.23 -18.23 2.31
CA LEU A 52 -9.51 -18.37 3.59
C LEU A 52 -7.98 -18.59 3.48
N GLY A 53 -7.52 -19.41 2.54
CA GLY A 53 -6.08 -19.67 2.34
C GLY A 53 -5.31 -18.42 1.93
N ALA A 54 -5.74 -17.78 0.84
CA ALA A 54 -5.14 -16.52 0.36
C ALA A 54 -5.33 -15.36 1.36
N GLY A 55 -6.44 -15.36 2.11
CA GLY A 55 -6.71 -14.36 3.14
C GLY A 55 -5.66 -14.34 4.27
N VAL A 56 -5.14 -15.50 4.68
CA VAL A 56 -4.10 -15.56 5.73
C VAL A 56 -2.81 -14.89 5.28
N ASP A 57 -2.33 -15.20 4.07
CA ASP A 57 -1.11 -14.60 3.52
C ASP A 57 -1.28 -13.09 3.31
N LEU A 58 -2.45 -12.64 2.83
CA LEU A 58 -2.76 -11.21 2.73
C LEU A 58 -2.80 -10.52 4.11
N ALA A 59 -3.29 -11.19 5.16
CA ALA A 59 -3.27 -10.63 6.50
C ALA A 59 -1.83 -10.43 7.01
N PHE A 60 -0.94 -11.40 6.78
CA PHE A 60 0.49 -11.26 7.13
C PHE A 60 1.17 -10.15 6.34
N ALA A 61 0.88 -10.01 5.04
CA ALA A 61 1.36 -8.90 4.24
C ALA A 61 0.89 -7.54 4.80
N ALA A 62 -0.39 -7.42 5.16
CA ALA A 62 -0.95 -6.18 5.73
C ALA A 62 -0.31 -5.82 7.09
N ILE A 63 -0.05 -6.82 7.95
CA ILE A 63 0.65 -6.64 9.24
C ILE A 63 2.07 -6.12 9.00
N ALA A 64 2.84 -6.75 8.11
CA ALA A 64 4.20 -6.32 7.83
C ALA A 64 4.25 -4.86 7.32
N LEU A 65 3.28 -4.44 6.52
CA LEU A 65 3.13 -3.05 6.07
C LEU A 65 2.76 -2.09 7.19
N GLY A 66 1.87 -2.50 8.10
CA GLY A 66 1.52 -1.72 9.28
C GLY A 66 2.72 -1.51 10.21
N GLU A 67 3.50 -2.55 10.45
CA GLU A 67 4.73 -2.45 11.25
C GLU A 67 5.79 -1.57 10.56
N ALA A 68 5.87 -1.59 9.22
CA ALA A 68 6.77 -0.70 8.48
C ALA A 68 6.36 0.77 8.65
N LEU A 69 5.05 1.05 8.63
CA LEU A 69 4.52 2.40 8.89
C LEU A 69 4.81 2.84 10.34
N ASP A 70 4.63 1.95 11.31
CA ASP A 70 4.91 2.23 12.73
C ASP A 70 6.39 2.60 12.95
N GLU A 71 7.32 1.89 12.31
CA GLU A 71 8.75 2.20 12.37
C GLU A 71 9.07 3.61 11.84
N ALA A 72 8.45 4.01 10.72
CA ALA A 72 8.60 5.35 10.17
C ALA A 72 7.96 6.43 11.09
N ALA A 73 6.78 6.14 11.65
CA ALA A 73 6.07 7.03 12.58
C ALA A 73 6.78 7.20 13.93
N TRP A 74 7.61 6.22 14.32
CA TRP A 74 8.45 6.32 15.51
C TRP A 74 9.57 7.34 15.35
N LEU A 75 10.15 7.44 14.15
CA LEU A 75 11.28 8.33 13.90
C LEU A 75 10.83 9.75 13.49
N HIS A 76 9.74 9.88 12.74
CA HIS A 76 9.28 11.17 12.21
C HIS A 76 7.87 11.55 12.68
N GLU A 77 7.76 12.61 13.49
CA GLU A 77 6.48 13.10 13.99
C GLU A 77 5.52 13.53 12.87
N GLN A 78 6.05 14.03 11.74
CA GLN A 78 5.25 14.38 10.57
C GLN A 78 4.50 13.18 9.99
N VAL A 79 5.10 11.98 10.05
CA VAL A 79 4.45 10.73 9.64
C VAL A 79 3.29 10.38 10.57
N ARG A 80 3.49 10.55 11.89
CA ARG A 80 2.47 10.27 12.91
C ARG A 80 1.22 11.14 12.76
N GLN A 81 1.39 12.38 12.30
CA GLN A 81 0.29 13.36 12.15
C GLN A 81 -0.39 13.31 10.77
N GLN A 82 0.12 12.49 9.87
CA GLN A 82 -0.37 12.43 8.50
C GLN A 82 -1.78 11.84 8.43
N PRO A 83 -2.70 12.42 7.63
CA PRO A 83 -4.01 11.82 7.43
C PRO A 83 -3.90 10.48 6.68
N PRO A 84 -4.83 9.55 6.91
CA PRO A 84 -4.84 8.27 6.20
C PRO A 84 -4.95 8.43 4.68
N ALA A 85 -4.16 7.67 3.94
CA ALA A 85 -4.09 7.66 2.47
C ALA A 85 -4.91 6.51 1.86
N ARG A 86 -6.15 6.34 2.33
CA ARG A 86 -6.99 5.18 1.97
C ARG A 86 -7.53 5.28 0.54
N LEU A 87 -7.51 4.16 -0.19
CA LEU A 87 -8.05 4.04 -1.55
C LEU A 87 -9.59 3.97 -1.62
N GLY A 88 -10.24 3.84 -0.46
CA GLY A 88 -11.69 3.62 -0.36
C GLY A 88 -12.06 2.13 -0.27
N PRO A 89 -13.36 1.82 -0.13
CA PRO A 89 -13.83 0.45 0.00
C PRO A 89 -13.66 -0.34 -1.31
N LEU A 90 -13.54 -1.66 -1.18
CA LEU A 90 -13.70 -2.60 -2.30
C LEU A 90 -15.16 -3.09 -2.33
N HIS A 91 -15.80 -3.01 -3.49
CA HIS A 91 -17.20 -3.37 -3.69
C HIS A 91 -17.36 -4.77 -4.29
N ILE A 92 -18.53 -5.37 -4.03
CA ILE A 92 -18.90 -6.66 -4.65
C ILE A 92 -19.00 -6.45 -6.17
N GLY A 93 -18.19 -7.19 -6.92
CA GLY A 93 -18.12 -7.09 -8.39
C GLY A 93 -16.97 -6.22 -8.90
N ASP A 94 -16.16 -5.63 -8.02
CA ASP A 94 -14.89 -5.02 -8.42
C ASP A 94 -13.93 -6.08 -8.96
N ASP A 95 -13.06 -5.65 -9.88
CA ASP A 95 -12.03 -6.49 -10.48
C ASP A 95 -10.91 -6.72 -9.45
N LEU A 96 -10.84 -7.96 -8.94
CA LEU A 96 -9.85 -8.35 -7.94
C LEU A 96 -8.44 -8.37 -8.53
N ASP A 97 -8.26 -8.66 -9.81
CA ASP A 97 -6.94 -8.66 -10.46
C ASP A 97 -6.44 -7.23 -10.64
N GLU A 98 -7.31 -6.30 -11.05
CA GLU A 98 -6.99 -4.87 -11.08
C GLU A 98 -6.62 -4.36 -9.67
N SER A 99 -7.38 -4.77 -8.65
CA SER A 99 -7.16 -4.36 -7.26
C SER A 99 -5.85 -4.91 -6.70
N ARG A 100 -5.50 -6.17 -7.01
CA ARG A 100 -4.21 -6.77 -6.66
C ARG A 100 -3.06 -6.04 -7.36
N HIS A 101 -3.21 -5.74 -8.65
CA HIS A 101 -2.19 -5.00 -9.40
C HIS A 101 -1.88 -3.63 -8.78
N VAL A 102 -2.89 -2.92 -8.29
CA VAL A 102 -2.69 -1.65 -7.58
C VAL A 102 -1.82 -1.83 -6.33
N VAL A 103 -2.07 -2.88 -5.54
CA VAL A 103 -1.25 -3.16 -4.35
C VAL A 103 0.20 -3.52 -4.73
N GLU A 104 0.40 -4.31 -5.78
CA GLU A 104 1.74 -4.64 -6.30
C GLU A 104 2.51 -3.38 -6.72
N GLN A 105 1.83 -2.42 -7.35
CA GLN A 105 2.42 -1.13 -7.72
C GLN A 105 2.81 -0.32 -6.47
N LEU A 106 1.93 -0.24 -5.46
CA LEU A 106 2.23 0.47 -4.21
C LEU A 106 3.44 -0.14 -3.48
N LEU A 107 3.50 -1.48 -3.39
CA LEU A 107 4.64 -2.20 -2.79
C LEU A 107 5.95 -1.93 -3.51
N THR A 108 5.91 -1.99 -4.85
CA THR A 108 7.08 -1.75 -5.70
C THR A 108 7.59 -0.31 -5.53
N THR A 109 6.69 0.66 -5.57
CA THR A 109 7.05 2.08 -5.41
C THR A 109 7.56 2.37 -4.00
N ALA A 110 6.93 1.85 -2.95
CA ALA A 110 7.39 2.00 -1.57
C ALA A 110 8.80 1.41 -1.37
N THR A 111 9.07 0.26 -1.98
CA THR A 111 10.40 -0.37 -1.97
C THR A 111 11.43 0.50 -2.67
N ALA A 112 11.11 1.01 -3.87
CA ALA A 112 11.99 1.91 -4.60
C ALA A 112 12.29 3.19 -3.82
N HIS A 113 11.27 3.81 -3.22
CA HIS A 113 11.44 5.00 -2.37
C HIS A 113 12.31 4.71 -1.17
N THR A 114 12.09 3.58 -0.49
CA THR A 114 12.89 3.21 0.68
C THR A 114 14.37 3.06 0.31
N LEU A 115 14.68 2.45 -0.84
CA LEU A 115 16.05 2.31 -1.32
C LEU A 115 16.70 3.67 -1.63
N LEU A 116 15.99 4.55 -2.35
CA LEU A 116 16.48 5.90 -2.62
C LEU A 116 16.72 6.70 -1.33
N MET A 117 15.81 6.59 -0.37
CA MET A 117 15.95 7.26 0.92
C MET A 117 17.10 6.70 1.76
N ILE A 118 17.46 5.41 1.61
CA ILE A 118 18.63 4.83 2.28
C ILE A 118 19.92 5.46 1.76
N ASP A 119 20.01 5.63 0.43
CA ASP A 119 21.18 6.24 -0.21
C ASP A 119 21.34 7.72 0.17
N GLU A 120 20.22 8.41 0.47
CA GLU A 120 20.18 9.83 0.83
C GLU A 120 20.11 10.09 2.34
N ALA A 121 20.06 9.04 3.17
CA ALA A 121 19.88 9.17 4.63
C ALA A 121 21.02 9.97 5.27
N ALA A 122 20.66 10.95 6.10
CA ALA A 122 21.62 11.86 6.72
C ALA A 122 22.23 11.28 8.01
N THR A 123 21.55 10.30 8.62
CA THR A 123 21.92 9.75 9.93
C THR A 123 21.94 8.21 9.96
N PRO A 124 22.80 7.59 10.79
CA PRO A 124 22.75 6.15 11.02
C PRO A 124 21.40 5.64 11.52
N GLU A 125 20.69 6.45 12.31
CA GLU A 125 19.36 6.14 12.81
C GLU A 125 18.32 6.03 11.68
N GLU A 126 18.36 6.95 10.70
CA GLU A 126 17.53 6.90 9.49
C GLU A 126 17.86 5.66 8.65
N VAL A 127 19.15 5.37 8.41
CA VAL A 127 19.57 4.15 7.69
C VAL A 127 19.04 2.89 8.39
N ALA A 128 19.16 2.83 9.72
CA ALA A 128 18.69 1.70 10.49
C ALA A 128 17.15 1.57 10.46
N CYS A 129 16.42 2.69 10.50
CA CYS A 129 14.97 2.73 10.37
C CYS A 129 14.54 2.24 8.98
N LEU A 130 15.08 2.82 7.91
CA LEU A 130 14.77 2.46 6.54
C LEU A 130 15.16 1.01 6.22
N GLY A 131 16.25 0.49 6.78
CA GLY A 131 16.60 -0.92 6.67
C GLY A 131 15.56 -1.85 7.31
N ARG A 132 14.95 -1.44 8.43
CA ARG A 132 13.83 -2.19 9.06
C ARG A 132 12.54 -2.07 8.27
N VAL A 133 12.26 -0.91 7.67
CA VAL A 133 11.13 -0.68 6.76
C VAL A 133 11.29 -1.55 5.51
N LEU A 134 12.46 -1.54 4.86
CA LEU A 134 12.76 -2.32 3.67
C LEU A 134 12.57 -3.81 3.91
N ARG A 135 13.10 -4.34 5.02
CA ARG A 135 12.92 -5.76 5.36
C ARG A 135 11.44 -6.14 5.45
N ARG A 136 10.61 -5.28 6.05
CA ARG A 136 9.17 -5.53 6.17
C ARG A 136 8.43 -5.40 4.84
N LEU A 137 8.83 -4.47 3.97
CA LEU A 137 8.32 -4.39 2.60
C LEU A 137 8.62 -5.65 1.79
N LEU A 138 9.83 -6.20 1.93
CA LEU A 138 10.20 -7.46 1.27
C LEU A 138 9.36 -8.63 1.81
N THR A 139 9.22 -8.76 3.12
CA THR A 139 8.32 -9.76 3.72
C THR A 139 6.88 -9.57 3.22
N ALA A 140 6.35 -8.34 3.23
CA ALA A 140 5.01 -8.07 2.73
C ALA A 140 4.84 -8.47 1.25
N GLY A 141 5.84 -8.20 0.41
CA GLY A 141 5.84 -8.59 -1.00
C GLY A 141 5.84 -10.10 -1.20
N GLU A 142 6.63 -10.85 -0.41
CA GLU A 142 6.65 -12.31 -0.44
C GLU A 142 5.29 -12.90 -0.02
N GLU A 143 4.74 -12.45 1.12
CA GLU A 143 3.42 -12.87 1.60
C GLU A 143 2.32 -12.55 0.57
N PHE A 144 2.34 -11.34 -0.01
CA PHE A 144 1.36 -10.91 -1.00
C PHE A 144 1.42 -11.75 -2.29
N ALA A 145 2.63 -12.12 -2.71
CA ALA A 145 2.83 -13.00 -3.86
C ALA A 145 2.36 -14.43 -3.59
N ARG A 146 2.55 -14.96 -2.37
CA ARG A 146 2.07 -16.29 -1.97
C ARG A 146 0.54 -16.38 -2.00
N ALA A 147 -0.16 -15.30 -1.66
CA ALA A 147 -1.62 -15.24 -1.76
C ALA A 147 -2.17 -15.33 -3.20
N ALA A 148 -1.31 -15.19 -4.22
CA ALA A 148 -1.66 -15.30 -5.64
C ALA A 148 -1.54 -16.72 -6.21
N ALA A 149 -0.85 -17.62 -5.50
CA ALA A 149 -0.48 -18.95 -5.95
C ALA A 149 -1.57 -19.99 -5.63
#